data_AF-A0A8W8K0P7-F1
#
_entry.id   AF-A0A8W8K0P7-F1
#
_cell.length_a   1.000
_cell.length_b   1.000
_cell.length_c   1.000
_cell.angle_alpha   90.00
_cell.angle_beta   90.00
_cell.angle_gamma   90.00
#
_symmetry.space_group_name_H-M   'P 1'
#
loop_
_entity.id
_entity.type
_entity.pdbx_description
1 polymer ?
#
loop_
_entity_poly.entity_id
_entity_poly.type
_entity_poly.pdbx_seq_one_letter_code
_entity_poly.pdbx_strand_id
1 'polypeptide(L)' 'MSTTTTQSQETVLFQQVFCKNKNLINCPATVTLTCGSNGVMYNSGCEFSKAKCDDITLSQVDVSQCSTPVVG' A
#
# COMPACT_ATOMS: atom_id res chain seq x y z
N MET A 1 23.46 17.98 -17.24
CA MET A 1 23.11 18.24 -15.82
C MET A 1 22.11 17.17 -15.42
N SER A 2 22.60 16.06 -14.89
CA SER A 2 21.76 14.94 -14.47
C SER A 2 21.58 15.04 -12.97
N THR A 3 20.46 15.61 -12.53
CA THR A 3 20.06 15.59 -11.12
C THR A 3 19.64 14.16 -10.79
N THR A 4 20.61 13.31 -10.42
CA THR A 4 20.34 12.02 -9.81
C THR A 4 19.79 12.29 -8.42
N THR A 5 18.47 12.26 -8.31
CA THR A 5 17.74 12.37 -7.03
C THR A 5 18.10 11.16 -6.18
N THR A 6 19.11 11.28 -5.30
CA THR A 6 19.48 10.28 -4.28
C THR A 6 18.29 9.86 -3.40
N GLN A 7 17.26 10.71 -3.32
CA GLN A 7 15.99 10.47 -2.62
C GLN A 7 15.06 9.44 -3.30
N SER A 8 15.31 9.09 -4.57
CA SER A 8 14.48 8.16 -5.36
C SER A 8 14.97 6.71 -5.36
N GLN A 9 16.27 6.47 -5.15
CA GLN A 9 16.84 5.11 -5.17
C GLN A 9 16.75 4.40 -3.81
N GLU A 10 16.87 5.15 -2.71
CA GLU A 10 16.75 4.59 -1.36
C GLU A 10 15.33 4.08 -1.08
N THR A 11 14.30 4.87 -1.44
CA THR A 11 12.89 4.49 -1.25
C THR A 11 12.52 3.24 -2.05
N VAL A 12 13.06 3.06 -3.25
CA VAL A 12 12.86 1.85 -4.06
C VAL A 12 13.50 0.63 -3.41
N LEU A 13 14.69 0.77 -2.83
CA LEU A 13 15.38 -0.34 -2.17
C LEU A 13 14.66 -0.75 -0.88
N PHE A 14 14.19 0.20 -0.08
CA PHE A 14 13.40 -0.11 1.13
C PHE A 14 12.06 -0.77 0.79
N GLN A 15 11.38 -0.29 -0.25
CA GLN A 15 10.16 -0.91 -0.76
C GLN A 15 10.43 -2.34 -1.25
N GLN A 16 11.54 -2.58 -1.96
CA GLN A 16 11.91 -3.92 -2.44
C GLN A 16 12.21 -4.90 -1.30
N VAL A 17 12.92 -4.47 -0.27
CA VAL A 17 13.20 -5.31 0.91
C VAL A 17 11.91 -5.64 1.64
N PHE A 18 11.00 -4.67 1.81
CA PHE A 18 9.68 -4.90 2.36
C PHE A 18 8.91 -5.95 1.54
N CYS A 19 8.82 -5.78 0.21
CA CYS A 19 8.10 -6.68 -0.67
C CYS A 19 8.66 -8.10 -0.68
N LYS A 20 9.98 -8.25 -0.65
CA LYS A 20 10.65 -9.55 -0.57
C LYS A 20 10.31 -10.29 0.72
N ASN A 21 10.10 -9.55 1.82
CA ASN A 21 9.80 -10.12 3.13
C ASN A 21 8.31 -10.02 3.51
N LYS A 22 7.42 -9.60 2.61
CA LYS A 22 6.00 -9.30 2.92
C LYS A 22 5.24 -10.45 3.58
N ASN A 23 5.65 -11.70 3.30
CA ASN A 23 5.06 -12.91 3.87
C ASN A 23 5.51 -13.19 5.31
N LEU A 24 6.58 -12.54 5.77
CA LEU A 24 7.11 -12.62 7.13
C LEU A 24 6.62 -11.46 8.01
N ILE A 25 5.88 -10.50 7.44
CA ILE A 25 5.37 -9.32 8.13
C ILE A 25 3.95 -9.61 8.61
N ASN A 26 3.80 -9.71 9.94
CA ASN A 26 2.50 -9.81 10.58
C ASN A 26 1.94 -8.41 10.81
N CYS A 27 0.86 -8.07 10.11
CA CYS A 27 0.20 -6.79 10.28
C CYS A 27 -0.62 -6.75 11.59
N PRO A 28 -0.65 -5.61 12.29
CA PRO A 28 -1.46 -5.47 13.49
C PRO A 28 -2.96 -5.60 13.16
N ALA A 29 -3.73 -6.13 14.11
CA ALA A 29 -5.19 -6.23 13.99
C ALA A 29 -5.90 -4.87 14.07
N THR A 30 -5.17 -3.77 14.31
CA THR A 30 -5.70 -2.41 14.33
C THR A 30 -6.28 -2.07 12.97
N VAL A 31 -7.60 -1.83 12.93
CA VAL A 31 -8.30 -1.53 11.69
C VAL A 31 -8.09 -0.07 11.30
N THR A 32 -7.28 0.15 10.27
CA THR A 32 -7.13 1.44 9.58
C THR A 32 -7.55 1.27 8.12
N LEU A 33 -8.81 1.56 7.85
CA LEU A 33 -9.40 1.38 6.53
C LEU A 33 -8.69 2.26 5.51
N THR A 34 -8.09 1.60 4.53
CA THR A 34 -7.39 2.24 3.41
C THR A 34 -8.06 1.80 2.12
N CYS A 35 -8.52 2.75 1.31
CA CYS A 35 -9.09 2.44 0.01
C CYS A 35 -7.99 2.40 -1.05
N GLY A 36 -7.92 1.28 -1.78
CA GLY A 36 -7.07 1.16 -2.96
C GLY A 36 -7.77 1.66 -4.22
N SER A 37 -6.99 2.11 -5.19
CA SER A 37 -7.45 2.50 -6.54
C SER A 37 -8.12 1.36 -7.31
N ASN A 38 -7.97 0.12 -6.85
CA ASN A 38 -8.70 -1.06 -7.31
C ASN A 38 -10.11 -1.18 -6.68
N GLY A 39 -10.56 -0.21 -5.89
CA GLY A 39 -11.86 -0.22 -5.21
C GLY A 39 -11.94 -1.15 -4.00
N VAL A 40 -10.81 -1.70 -3.54
CA VAL A 40 -10.74 -2.63 -2.39
C VAL A 40 -10.40 -1.88 -1.11
N MET A 41 -11.12 -2.22 -0.03
CA MET A 41 -10.80 -1.77 1.32
C MET A 41 -9.76 -2.70 1.96
N TYR A 42 -8.68 -2.11 2.45
CA TYR A 42 -7.65 -2.81 3.23
C TYR A 42 -7.81 -2.49 4.70
N ASN A 43 -7.78 -3.52 5.54
CA ASN A 43 -7.99 -3.38 6.99
C ASN A 43 -6.85 -2.66 7.70
N SER A 44 -5.68 -2.51 7.08
CA SER A 44 -4.60 -1.68 7.62
C SER A 44 -3.70 -1.14 6.52
N GLY A 45 -2.96 -0.07 6.83
CA GLY A 45 -1.88 0.40 5.94
C GLY A 45 -0.80 -0.64 5.67
N CYS A 46 -0.59 -1.60 6.57
CA CYS A 46 0.33 -2.71 6.38
C CYS A 46 -0.17 -3.70 5.31
N GLU A 47 -1.46 -4.06 5.35
CA GLU A 47 -2.07 -4.90 4.31
C GLU A 47 -2.10 -4.20 2.95
N PHE A 48 -2.38 -2.89 2.92
CA PHE A 48 -2.29 -2.08 1.71
C PHE A 48 -0.86 -2.09 1.14
N SER A 49 0.16 -1.96 2.01
CA SER A 49 1.57 -1.99 1.60
C SER A 49 1.97 -3.35 1.03
N LYS A 50 1.48 -4.46 1.62
CA LYS A 50 1.67 -5.82 1.08
C LYS A 50 1.03 -5.95 -0.30
N ALA A 51 -0.17 -5.43 -0.49
CA ALA A 51 -0.85 -5.46 -1.79
C ALA A 51 -0.13 -4.62 -2.85
N LYS A 52 0.47 -3.50 -2.47
CA LYS A 52 1.36 -2.69 -3.33
C LYS A 52 2.58 -3.46 -3.87
N CYS A 53 2.98 -4.53 -3.20
CA CYS A 53 4.05 -5.41 -3.67
C CYS A 53 3.58 -6.39 -4.75
N ASP A 54 2.30 -6.74 -4.76
CA ASP A 54 1.68 -7.56 -5.80
C ASP A 54 1.26 -6.70 -7.00
N ASP A 55 0.83 -5.46 -6.74
CA ASP A 55 0.45 -4.48 -7.73
C ASP A 55 1.11 -3.12 -7.44
N ILE A 56 2.19 -2.83 -8.17
CA ILE A 56 2.92 -1.57 -8.04
C ILE A 56 2.11 -0.34 -8.47
N THR A 57 1.05 -0.54 -9.26
CA THR A 57 0.17 0.52 -9.74
C THR A 57 -0.91 0.89 -8.71
N LEU A 58 -1.09 0.03 -7.70
CA LEU A 58 -2.01 0.28 -6.59
C LEU A 58 -1.61 1.54 -5.84
N SER A 59 -2.46 2.56 -5.93
CA SER A 59 -2.39 3.80 -5.16
C SER A 59 -3.52 3.85 -4.13
N GLN A 60 -3.27 4.57 -3.03
CA GLN A 60 -4.31 4.86 -2.05
C GLN A 60 -5.18 5.98 -2.64
N VAL A 61 -6.49 5.79 -2.58
CA VAL A 61 -7.48 6.77 -3.02
C VAL A 61 -8.42 7.08 -1.88
N ASP A 62 -9.29 8.06 -2.10
CA ASP A 62 -10.30 8.41 -1.12
C ASP A 62 -11.27 7.24 -0.86
N VAL A 63 -11.75 7.13 0.37
CA VAL A 63 -12.67 6.08 0.81
C VAL A 63 -13.94 6.02 -0.06
N SER A 64 -14.36 7.15 -0.65
CA SER A 64 -15.50 7.24 -1.59
C SER A 64 -15.33 6.45 -2.88
N GLN A 65 -14.09 6.14 -3.29
CA GLN A 65 -13.81 5.35 -4.49
C GLN A 65 -13.96 3.84 -4.24
N CYS A 66 -13.98 3.43 -2.97
CA CYS A 66 -14.29 2.07 -2.59
C CYS A 66 -15.74 1.98 -2.19
N SER A 67 -16.44 0.96 -2.68
CA SER A 67 -17.78 0.65 -2.19
C SER A 67 -17.65 0.19 -0.74
N THR A 68 -17.92 1.06 0.22
CA THR A 68 -18.29 0.59 1.55
C THR A 68 -19.56 -0.24 1.39
N PRO A 69 -19.74 -1.34 2.15
CA PRO A 69 -21.08 -1.81 2.39
C PRO A 69 -21.81 -0.63 3.05
N VAL A 70 -22.61 0.08 2.27
CA VAL A 70 -23.62 0.99 2.77
C VAL A 70 -24.48 0.16 3.72
N VAL A 71 -24.22 0.30 5.02
CA VAL A 71 -25.19 -0.07 6.04
C VAL A 71 -26.34 0.91 5.85
N GLY A 72 -27.31 0.50 5.04
CA GLY A 72 -28.66 1.04 5.07
C GLY A 72 -29.40 0.52 6.28
#